data_AF-A0A7X6VXB9-F1
#
_entry.id   AF-A0A7X6VXB9-F1
#
_cell.length_a   1.000
_cell.length_b   1.000
_cell.length_c   1.000
_cell.angle_alpha   90.00
_cell.angle_beta   90.00
_cell.angle_gamma   90.00
#
_symmetry.space_group_name_H-M   'P 1'
#
loop_
_entity.id
_entity.type
_entity.pdbx_description
1 polymer ?
#
loop_
_entity_poly.entity_id
_entity_poly.type
_entity_poly.pdbx_seq_one_letter_code
_entity_poly.pdbx_strand_id
1 'polypeptide(L)'
;MAGTILLFVVSFMTMYISFLFPGKLKLADRVRTELMKSTINALEEIEKTGQRLTLANFHNKEISTLSYDDLVPYLHSIESGTVFFTSHGKIVSNFIPGNWTHTGFYLGTQKQLQDKFGASSTIYKSVENFYRTGEEHLIIDSSLRRGCAVRDIMEMAALGSKSTLRSILCFEPKISPAQLQHVLQNSLAETGKKYDLSFSMDDKSKIYCTELIYDAFQLFGITINQRTPIFFRNILLPKDMVDEIIEKHMTEFNLKLCLVKNNNQIQDLDYTEILSLVAGILLKKTN
;
A
#
# COMPACT_ATOMS: atom_id res chain seq x y z
N MET A 1 8.30 -43.38 -4.34
CA MET A 1 8.44 -42.69 -3.05
C MET A 1 9.70 -41.81 -3.01
N ALA A 2 10.90 -42.34 -3.28
CA ALA A 2 12.15 -41.56 -3.30
C ALA A 2 12.17 -40.40 -4.33
N GLY A 3 11.66 -40.62 -5.55
CA GLY A 3 11.56 -39.57 -6.58
C GLY A 3 10.64 -38.41 -6.19
N THR A 4 9.57 -38.68 -5.45
CA THR A 4 8.62 -37.67 -4.98
C THR A 4 9.23 -36.79 -3.88
N ILE A 5 9.99 -37.39 -2.96
CA ILE A 5 10.70 -36.67 -1.90
C ILE A 5 11.80 -35.78 -2.52
N LEU A 6 12.57 -36.31 -3.48
CA LEU A 6 13.59 -35.53 -4.18
C LEU A 6 12.99 -34.33 -4.92
N LEU A 7 11.87 -34.52 -5.61
CA LEU A 7 11.17 -33.41 -6.29
C LEU A 7 10.70 -32.33 -5.31
N PHE A 8 10.23 -32.74 -4.13
CA PHE A 8 9.80 -31.82 -3.08
C PHE A 8 10.96 -31.02 -2.49
N VAL A 9 12.08 -31.70 -2.21
CA VAL A 9 13.32 -31.06 -1.71
C VAL A 9 13.87 -30.08 -2.75
N VAL A 10 13.94 -30.46 -4.03
CA VAL A 10 14.40 -29.58 -5.10
C VAL A 10 13.48 -28.37 -5.25
N SER A 11 12.16 -28.55 -5.18
CA SER A 11 11.20 -27.44 -5.23
C SER A 11 11.36 -26.47 -4.06
N PHE A 12 11.50 -27.00 -2.84
CA PHE A 12 11.70 -26.20 -1.64
C PHE A 12 13.04 -25.45 -1.67
N MET A 13 14.13 -26.10 -2.08
CA MET A 13 15.43 -25.47 -2.29
C MET A 13 15.37 -24.39 -3.36
N THR A 14 14.64 -24.62 -4.45
CA THR A 14 14.44 -23.65 -5.53
C THR A 14 13.70 -22.40 -5.01
N MET A 15 12.66 -22.58 -4.20
CA MET A 15 11.98 -21.47 -3.53
C MET A 15 12.91 -20.71 -2.57
N TYR A 16 13.68 -21.45 -1.77
CA TYR A 16 14.60 -20.87 -0.78
C TYR A 16 15.70 -20.04 -1.46
N ILE A 17 16.31 -20.57 -2.53
CA ILE A 17 17.34 -19.86 -3.32
C ILE A 17 16.73 -18.63 -3.99
N SER A 18 15.56 -18.75 -4.61
CA SER A 18 14.85 -17.62 -5.22
C SER A 18 14.50 -16.52 -4.20
N PHE A 19 14.20 -16.89 -2.96
CA PHE A 19 13.94 -15.94 -1.90
C PHE A 19 15.21 -15.20 -1.45
N LEU A 20 16.32 -15.92 -1.28
CA LEU A 20 17.61 -15.33 -0.89
C LEU A 20 18.24 -14.49 -2.01
N PHE A 21 18.05 -14.89 -3.26
CA PHE A 21 18.70 -14.30 -4.43
C PHE A 21 17.68 -13.96 -5.52
N PRO A 22 16.72 -13.04 -5.25
CA PRO A 22 15.70 -12.68 -6.22
C PRO A 22 16.35 -12.15 -7.52
N GLY A 23 15.82 -12.57 -8.66
CA GLY A 23 16.29 -12.16 -9.98
C GLY A 23 17.51 -12.93 -10.49
N LYS A 24 18.24 -13.69 -9.64
CA LYS A 24 19.42 -14.47 -10.07
C LYS A 24 19.03 -15.75 -10.83
N LEU A 25 17.92 -16.39 -10.45
CA LEU A 25 17.41 -17.61 -11.10
C LEU A 25 15.97 -17.41 -11.56
N LYS A 26 15.79 -16.89 -12.78
CA LYS A 26 14.47 -16.54 -13.35
C LYS A 26 13.43 -17.66 -13.30
N LEU A 27 13.85 -18.92 -13.47
CA LEU A 27 12.94 -20.08 -13.39
C LEU A 27 12.47 -20.30 -11.94
N ALA A 28 13.39 -20.22 -10.99
CA ALA A 28 13.09 -20.35 -9.57
C ALA A 28 12.16 -19.23 -9.10
N ASP A 29 12.43 -18.00 -9.53
CA ASP A 29 11.57 -16.84 -9.26
C ASP A 29 10.17 -17.01 -9.84
N ARG A 30 10.06 -17.54 -11.06
CA ARG A 30 8.76 -17.82 -11.67
C ARG A 30 7.97 -18.85 -10.85
N VAL A 31 8.60 -19.97 -10.49
CA VAL A 31 7.94 -21.02 -9.69
C VAL A 31 7.50 -20.48 -8.33
N ARG A 32 8.39 -19.79 -7.60
CA ARG A 32 8.07 -19.17 -6.31
C ARG A 32 6.92 -18.18 -6.44
N THR A 33 6.99 -17.28 -7.43
CA THR A 33 5.99 -16.22 -7.64
C THR A 33 4.61 -16.80 -7.95
N GLU A 34 4.54 -17.82 -8.81
CA GLU A 34 3.26 -18.48 -9.13
C GLU A 34 2.68 -19.24 -7.94
N LEU A 35 3.52 -19.90 -7.14
CA LEU A 35 3.06 -20.53 -5.90
C LEU A 35 2.54 -19.48 -4.91
N MET A 36 3.25 -18.37 -4.72
CA MET A 36 2.81 -17.27 -3.85
C MET A 36 1.46 -16.71 -4.30
N LYS A 37 1.28 -16.46 -5.60
CA LYS A 37 -0.01 -16.01 -6.15
C LYS A 37 -1.11 -17.03 -5.89
N SER A 38 -0.84 -18.31 -6.09
CA SER A 38 -1.80 -19.39 -5.83
C SER A 38 -2.21 -19.44 -4.37
N THR A 39 -1.24 -19.36 -3.44
CA THR A 39 -1.51 -19.31 -1.99
C THR A 39 -2.31 -18.08 -1.61
N ILE A 40 -1.96 -16.89 -2.12
CA ILE A 40 -2.68 -15.66 -1.85
C ILE A 40 -4.12 -15.74 -2.36
N ASN A 41 -4.32 -16.21 -3.60
CA ASN A 41 -5.66 -16.40 -4.17
C ASN A 41 -6.48 -17.37 -3.32
N ALA A 42 -5.89 -18.49 -2.88
CA ALA A 42 -6.57 -19.44 -2.00
C ALA A 42 -6.98 -18.81 -0.65
N LEU A 43 -6.10 -18.02 -0.03
CA LEU A 43 -6.42 -17.30 1.21
C LEU A 43 -7.53 -16.26 1.01
N GLU A 44 -7.52 -15.53 -0.11
CA GLU A 44 -8.58 -14.58 -0.45
C GLU A 44 -9.93 -15.28 -0.70
N GLU A 45 -9.95 -16.47 -1.33
CA GLU A 45 -11.18 -17.25 -1.52
C GLU A 45 -11.71 -17.82 -0.20
N ILE A 46 -10.83 -18.27 0.70
CA ILE A 46 -11.22 -18.69 2.07
C ILE A 46 -11.86 -17.51 2.82
N GLU A 47 -11.28 -16.31 2.70
CA GLU A 47 -11.82 -15.09 3.31
C GLU A 47 -13.21 -14.73 2.76
N LYS A 48 -13.43 -14.86 1.45
CA LYS A 48 -14.72 -14.61 0.79
C LYS A 48 -15.80 -15.62 1.17
N THR A 49 -15.44 -16.90 1.27
CA THR A 49 -16.39 -17.99 1.59
C THR A 49 -16.82 -17.99 3.06
N GLY A 50 -16.22 -17.12 3.88
CA GLY A 50 -16.54 -17.02 5.30
C GLY A 50 -16.10 -18.26 6.10
N GLN A 51 -15.35 -19.19 5.49
CA GLN A 51 -14.69 -20.28 6.20
C GLN A 51 -13.60 -19.67 7.07
N ARG A 52 -13.96 -19.43 8.33
CA ARG A 52 -13.06 -18.97 9.37
C ARG A 52 -11.98 -20.03 9.56
N LEU A 53 -10.78 -19.80 9.03
CA LEU A 53 -9.59 -20.47 9.53
C LEU A 53 -9.41 -20.03 10.98
N THR A 54 -9.87 -20.84 11.92
CA THR A 54 -9.54 -20.75 13.34
C THR A 54 -8.07 -21.14 13.51
N LEU A 55 -7.16 -20.28 13.04
CA LEU A 55 -5.84 -20.19 13.65
C LEU A 55 -6.08 -19.59 15.03
N ALA A 56 -5.89 -20.42 16.05
CA ALA A 56 -6.12 -20.10 17.45
C ALA A 56 -5.51 -18.74 17.80
N ASN A 57 -6.35 -17.84 18.33
CA ASN A 57 -6.09 -16.49 18.88
C ASN A 57 -6.71 -15.28 18.17
N PHE A 58 -7.44 -15.43 17.05
CA PHE A 58 -8.21 -14.31 16.49
C PHE A 58 -9.61 -14.25 17.12
N HIS A 59 -9.74 -13.48 18.21
CA HIS A 59 -11.03 -13.20 18.85
C HIS A 59 -12.01 -12.53 17.88
N ASN A 60 -13.25 -13.03 17.87
CA ASN A 60 -14.43 -12.50 17.20
C ASN A 60 -14.80 -11.10 17.75
N LYS A 61 -14.18 -10.04 17.24
CA LYS A 61 -14.75 -8.69 17.31
C LYS A 61 -15.28 -8.36 15.92
N GLU A 62 -16.49 -7.82 15.80
CA GLU A 62 -16.92 -7.20 14.54
C GLU A 62 -15.87 -6.14 14.16
N ILE A 63 -15.14 -6.40 13.09
CA ILE A 63 -14.13 -5.48 12.61
C ILE A 63 -14.88 -4.39 11.84
N SER A 64 -14.98 -3.20 12.43
CA SER A 64 -15.49 -2.03 11.73
C SER A 64 -14.56 -1.68 10.57
N THR A 65 -15.13 -1.54 9.37
CA THR A 65 -14.40 -1.20 8.13
C THR A 65 -14.97 0.06 7.50
N LEU A 66 -14.10 0.89 6.94
CA LEU A 66 -14.45 2.07 6.17
C LEU A 66 -14.96 1.66 4.78
N SER A 67 -16.19 2.05 4.43
CA SER A 67 -16.72 1.94 3.06
C SER A 67 -16.22 3.12 2.20
N TYR A 68 -16.52 3.09 0.89
CA TYR A 68 -16.28 4.27 0.05
C TYR A 68 -17.11 5.48 0.52
N ASP A 69 -18.39 5.26 0.85
CA ASP A 69 -19.28 6.32 1.35
C ASP A 69 -18.77 6.95 2.65
N ASP A 70 -18.09 6.19 3.51
CA ASP A 70 -17.44 6.71 4.71
C ASP A 70 -16.29 7.67 4.37
N LEU A 71 -15.62 7.49 3.22
CA LEU A 71 -14.47 8.30 2.79
C LEU A 71 -14.87 9.57 2.05
N VAL A 72 -15.93 9.52 1.23
CA VAL A 72 -16.34 10.62 0.34
C VAL A 72 -16.36 12.00 1.03
N PRO A 73 -16.89 12.16 2.26
CA PRO A 73 -16.90 13.46 2.95
C PRO A 73 -15.50 14.06 3.19
N TYR A 74 -14.47 13.22 3.22
CA TYR A 74 -13.09 13.60 3.51
C TYR A 74 -12.22 13.70 2.25
N LEU A 75 -12.57 13.03 1.14
CA LEU A 75 -11.72 13.02 -0.06
C LEU A 75 -11.54 14.42 -0.69
N HIS A 76 -12.52 15.30 -0.52
CA HIS A 76 -12.43 16.69 -1.00
C HIS A 76 -11.39 17.53 -0.26
N SER A 77 -11.06 17.21 1.00
CA SER A 77 -10.03 17.92 1.77
C SER A 77 -8.61 17.40 1.52
N ILE A 78 -8.49 16.26 0.84
CA ILE A 78 -7.20 15.68 0.46
C ILE A 78 -6.73 16.30 -0.86
N GLU A 79 -5.50 16.80 -0.89
CA GLU A 79 -4.94 17.41 -2.10
C GLU A 79 -4.27 16.37 -3.01
N SER A 80 -4.26 16.63 -4.31
CA SER A 80 -3.49 15.85 -5.27
C SER A 80 -2.01 15.78 -4.89
N GLY A 81 -1.43 14.59 -5.00
CA GLY A 81 -0.07 14.25 -4.58
C GLY A 81 0.09 13.90 -3.10
N THR A 82 -1.00 13.83 -2.33
CA THR A 82 -0.99 13.25 -0.98
C THR A 82 -0.60 11.78 -1.05
N VAL A 83 0.28 11.33 -0.14
CA VAL A 83 0.60 9.92 0.05
C VAL A 83 -0.41 9.34 1.02
N PHE A 84 -1.08 8.26 0.64
CA PHE A 84 -1.96 7.54 1.55
C PHE A 84 -1.33 6.22 2.01
N PHE A 85 -1.70 5.79 3.20
CA PHE A 85 -1.35 4.51 3.81
C PHE A 85 -2.62 3.86 4.31
N THR A 86 -2.77 2.56 4.09
CA THR A 86 -3.98 1.84 4.51
C THR A 86 -3.67 0.65 5.38
N SER A 87 -4.55 0.40 6.34
CA SER A 87 -4.61 -0.84 7.09
C SER A 87 -5.78 -1.68 6.59
N HIS A 88 -5.54 -2.97 6.37
CA HIS A 88 -6.57 -3.89 5.87
C HIS A 88 -6.80 -5.04 6.83
N GLY A 89 -8.05 -5.48 6.92
CA GLY A 89 -8.45 -6.67 7.68
C GLY A 89 -8.24 -7.99 6.95
N LYS A 90 -7.64 -8.01 5.76
CA LYS A 90 -7.43 -9.23 4.98
C LYS A 90 -6.45 -10.18 5.64
N ILE A 91 -6.65 -11.49 5.47
CA ILE A 91 -5.75 -12.52 6.02
C ILE A 91 -4.32 -12.31 5.54
N VAL A 92 -4.14 -11.97 4.25
CA VAL A 92 -2.81 -11.70 3.66
C VAL A 92 -2.09 -10.53 4.31
N SER A 93 -2.83 -9.57 4.86
CA SER A 93 -2.28 -8.37 5.49
C SER A 93 -1.63 -8.70 6.83
N ASN A 94 -2.07 -9.76 7.51
CA ASN A 94 -1.45 -10.22 8.76
C ASN A 94 -0.02 -10.76 8.57
N PHE A 95 0.39 -11.03 7.33
CA PHE A 95 1.76 -11.45 7.00
C PHE A 95 2.68 -10.26 6.67
N ILE A 96 2.15 -9.03 6.64
CA ILE A 96 2.94 -7.81 6.48
C ILE A 96 3.10 -7.20 7.89
N PRO A 97 4.32 -7.12 8.44
CA PRO A 97 4.53 -6.53 9.76
C PRO A 97 4.05 -5.08 9.85
N GLY A 98 3.26 -4.78 10.89
CA GLY A 98 2.78 -3.43 11.19
C GLY A 98 1.29 -3.21 10.96
N ASN A 99 0.85 -2.00 11.32
CA ASN A 99 -0.54 -1.58 11.13
C ASN A 99 -0.83 -1.15 9.69
N TRP A 100 0.19 -0.70 8.95
CA TRP A 100 0.08 -0.17 7.59
C TRP A 100 0.59 -1.19 6.58
N THR A 101 -0.26 -1.58 5.64
CA THR A 101 0.01 -2.73 4.74
C THR A 101 -0.01 -2.38 3.27
N HIS A 102 -0.43 -1.15 2.90
CA HIS A 102 -0.38 -0.66 1.54
C HIS A 102 -0.24 0.87 1.50
N THR A 103 0.22 1.39 0.36
CA THR A 103 0.41 2.82 0.13
C THR A 103 0.33 3.18 -1.35
N GLY A 104 0.07 4.44 -1.65
CA GLY A 104 -0.01 5.00 -3.00
C GLY A 104 -0.08 6.53 -2.97
N PHE A 105 -0.14 7.16 -4.13
CA PHE A 105 -0.46 8.57 -4.24
C PHE A 105 -1.93 8.76 -4.58
N TYR A 106 -2.53 9.75 -3.94
CA TYR A 106 -3.84 10.27 -4.28
C TYR A 106 -3.70 11.34 -5.38
N LEU A 107 -4.37 11.15 -6.51
CA LEU A 107 -4.43 12.14 -7.59
C LEU A 107 -5.66 13.03 -7.47
N GLY A 108 -6.73 12.52 -6.89
CA GLY A 108 -7.99 13.24 -6.65
C GLY A 108 -8.86 13.36 -7.89
N THR A 109 -9.88 14.22 -7.78
CA THR A 109 -10.78 14.53 -8.90
C THR A 109 -10.07 15.32 -9.98
N GLN A 110 -10.64 15.35 -11.19
CA GLN A 110 -10.08 16.12 -12.29
C GLN A 110 -9.96 17.61 -11.91
N LYS A 111 -10.93 18.12 -11.14
CA LYS A 111 -10.91 19.47 -10.59
C LYS A 111 -9.79 19.67 -9.57
N GLN A 112 -9.61 18.79 -8.60
CA GLN A 112 -8.52 18.90 -7.62
C GLN A 112 -7.15 18.94 -8.31
N LEU A 113 -6.96 18.09 -9.33
CA LEU A 113 -5.72 18.04 -10.09
C LEU A 113 -5.50 19.31 -10.92
N GLN A 114 -6.56 19.81 -11.58
CA GLN A 114 -6.53 21.07 -12.32
C GLN A 114 -6.25 22.27 -11.42
N ASP A 115 -6.90 22.35 -10.26
CA ASP A 115 -6.73 23.46 -9.33
C ASP A 115 -5.30 23.51 -8.77
N LYS A 116 -4.65 22.34 -8.56
CA LYS A 116 -3.30 22.26 -8.02
C LYS A 116 -2.18 22.48 -9.04
N PHE A 117 -2.29 21.90 -10.25
CA PHE A 117 -1.22 21.93 -11.25
C PHE A 117 -1.55 22.75 -12.49
N GLY A 118 -2.82 23.05 -12.75
CA GLY A 118 -3.31 23.69 -13.97
C GLY A 118 -3.58 22.69 -15.10
N ALA A 119 -4.58 22.99 -15.93
CA ALA A 119 -5.00 22.13 -17.05
C ALA A 119 -3.93 21.98 -18.16
N SER A 120 -2.97 22.92 -18.24
CA SER A 120 -1.86 22.83 -19.19
C SER A 120 -0.70 21.97 -18.69
N SER A 121 -0.71 21.58 -17.41
CA SER A 121 0.37 20.80 -16.80
C SER A 121 0.53 19.42 -17.44
N THR A 122 1.74 18.91 -17.40
CA THR A 122 2.06 17.59 -17.94
C THR A 122 1.35 16.49 -17.15
N ILE A 123 1.28 16.61 -15.82
CA ILE A 123 0.58 15.62 -14.97
C ILE A 123 -0.90 15.54 -15.31
N TYR A 124 -1.57 16.69 -15.48
CA TYR A 124 -2.99 16.73 -15.84
C TYR A 124 -3.25 16.01 -17.16
N LYS A 125 -2.49 16.35 -18.21
CA LYS A 125 -2.60 15.71 -19.53
C LYS A 125 -2.30 14.21 -19.51
N SER A 126 -1.37 13.77 -18.64
CA SER A 126 -1.03 12.35 -18.52
C SER A 126 -2.16 11.51 -17.92
N VAL A 127 -3.06 12.11 -17.13
CA VAL A 127 -4.12 11.38 -16.43
C VAL A 127 -5.54 11.77 -16.82
N GLU A 128 -5.74 12.82 -17.63
CA GLU A 128 -7.07 13.32 -18.00
C GLU A 128 -7.98 12.23 -18.61
N ASN A 129 -7.41 11.31 -19.39
CA ASN A 129 -8.14 10.21 -20.02
C ASN A 129 -8.54 9.07 -19.07
N PHE A 130 -8.10 9.09 -17.81
CA PHE A 130 -8.53 8.12 -16.80
C PHE A 130 -9.84 8.54 -16.12
N TYR A 131 -10.19 9.83 -16.18
CA TYR A 131 -11.49 10.31 -15.73
C TYR A 131 -12.57 10.00 -16.77
N ARG A 132 -13.74 9.51 -16.34
CA ARG A 132 -14.90 9.31 -17.22
C ARG A 132 -15.89 10.45 -17.07
N THR A 133 -16.10 10.91 -15.84
CA THR A 133 -16.98 12.06 -15.53
C THR A 133 -16.21 13.25 -14.98
N GLY A 134 -15.01 13.04 -14.43
CA GLY A 134 -14.21 14.07 -13.77
C GLY A 134 -14.38 14.09 -12.24
N GLU A 135 -15.40 13.39 -11.74
CA GLU A 135 -15.72 13.27 -10.31
C GLU A 135 -15.03 12.06 -9.64
N GLU A 136 -14.42 11.17 -10.43
CA GLU A 136 -13.70 10.03 -9.89
C GLU A 136 -12.50 10.48 -9.06
N HIS A 137 -12.29 9.85 -7.91
CA HIS A 137 -11.13 10.10 -7.09
C HIS A 137 -10.00 9.16 -7.51
N LEU A 138 -9.09 9.63 -8.36
CA LEU A 138 -8.02 8.77 -8.86
C LEU A 138 -6.89 8.59 -7.85
N ILE A 139 -6.27 7.41 -7.89
CA ILE A 139 -5.05 7.05 -7.18
C ILE A 139 -4.04 6.44 -8.15
N ILE A 140 -2.76 6.47 -7.78
CA ILE A 140 -1.73 5.61 -8.36
C ILE A 140 -1.12 4.75 -7.27
N ASP A 141 -1.19 3.43 -7.47
CA ASP A 141 -0.68 2.45 -6.53
C ASP A 141 -0.10 1.24 -7.26
N SER A 142 0.75 0.47 -6.57
CA SER A 142 1.15 -0.86 -7.03
C SER A 142 0.55 -1.93 -6.15
N SER A 143 -0.35 -2.75 -6.69
CA SER A 143 -1.07 -3.79 -5.94
C SER A 143 -0.95 -5.17 -6.60
N LEU A 144 -1.10 -6.23 -5.80
CA LEU A 144 -0.89 -7.60 -6.24
C LEU A 144 -1.62 -7.98 -7.54
N ARG A 145 -2.88 -7.58 -7.67
CA ARG A 145 -3.75 -7.98 -8.79
C ARG A 145 -3.52 -7.16 -10.05
N ARG A 146 -3.06 -5.91 -9.91
CA ARG A 146 -3.06 -4.94 -11.02
C ARG A 146 -1.70 -4.33 -11.31
N GLY A 147 -0.67 -4.67 -10.53
CA GLY A 147 0.62 -4.01 -10.62
C GLY A 147 0.50 -2.51 -10.35
N CYS A 148 1.44 -1.73 -10.86
CA CYS A 148 1.40 -0.28 -10.82
C CYS A 148 0.40 0.26 -11.83
N ALA A 149 -0.65 0.96 -11.39
CA ALA A 149 -1.54 1.67 -12.31
C ALA A 149 -2.31 2.82 -11.66
N VAL A 150 -2.83 3.69 -12.54
CA VAL A 150 -3.86 4.68 -12.19
C VAL A 150 -5.24 4.02 -12.18
N ARG A 151 -6.06 4.35 -11.19
CA ARG A 151 -7.44 3.85 -11.05
C ARG A 151 -8.28 4.73 -10.13
N ASP A 152 -9.59 4.54 -10.16
CA ASP A 152 -10.48 5.08 -9.13
C ASP A 152 -10.14 4.45 -7.76
N ILE A 153 -10.17 5.27 -6.70
CA ILE A 153 -10.00 4.83 -5.32
C ILE A 153 -11.00 3.74 -4.93
N MET A 154 -12.20 3.72 -5.51
CA MET A 154 -13.18 2.63 -5.34
C MET A 154 -12.63 1.28 -5.78
N GLU A 155 -11.68 1.27 -6.72
CA GLU A 155 -11.01 0.06 -7.21
C GLU A 155 -9.78 -0.31 -6.38
N MET A 156 -9.47 0.45 -5.30
CA MET A 156 -8.43 0.08 -4.34
C MET A 156 -8.77 -1.28 -3.72
N ALA A 157 -7.76 -2.15 -3.59
CA ALA A 157 -7.95 -3.55 -3.22
C ALA A 157 -8.73 -3.76 -1.90
N ALA A 158 -8.75 -2.75 -1.01
CA ALA A 158 -9.42 -2.79 0.27
C ALA A 158 -10.84 -2.20 0.29
N LEU A 159 -11.24 -1.44 -0.72
CA LEU A 159 -12.55 -0.78 -0.82
C LEU A 159 -13.54 -1.51 -1.74
N GLY A 160 -13.22 -2.73 -2.18
CA GLY A 160 -14.09 -3.53 -3.05
C GLY A 160 -15.49 -3.81 -2.45
N SER A 161 -16.30 -4.63 -3.13
CA SER A 161 -17.72 -4.87 -2.80
C SER A 161 -18.01 -5.21 -1.33
N LYS A 162 -17.04 -5.82 -0.63
CA LYS A 162 -17.00 -5.88 0.83
C LYS A 162 -15.69 -5.25 1.28
N SER A 163 -15.77 -4.05 1.87
CA SER A 163 -14.58 -3.36 2.33
C SER A 163 -13.85 -4.16 3.41
N THR A 164 -12.53 -4.11 3.33
CA THR A 164 -11.61 -4.61 4.35
C THR A 164 -10.74 -3.48 4.89
N LEU A 165 -10.97 -2.23 4.44
CA LEU A 165 -10.23 -1.06 4.88
C LEU A 165 -10.57 -0.77 6.34
N ARG A 166 -9.57 -0.83 7.23
CA ARG A 166 -9.74 -0.52 8.67
C ARG A 166 -9.40 0.93 8.97
N SER A 167 -8.34 1.42 8.34
CA SER A 167 -7.88 2.79 8.49
C SER A 167 -7.20 3.30 7.23
N ILE A 168 -7.24 4.62 7.05
CA ILE A 168 -6.47 5.34 6.04
C ILE A 168 -5.77 6.53 6.70
N LEU A 169 -4.49 6.70 6.40
CA LEU A 169 -3.63 7.78 6.89
C LEU A 169 -3.04 8.51 5.69
N CYS A 170 -3.12 9.83 5.70
CA CYS A 170 -2.75 10.68 4.57
C CYS A 170 -1.70 11.72 4.99
N PHE A 171 -0.59 11.74 4.25
CA PHE A 171 0.48 12.70 4.40
C PHE A 171 0.67 13.52 3.14
N GLU A 172 0.62 14.84 3.27
CA GLU A 172 1.01 15.74 2.19
C GLU A 172 2.52 16.01 2.27
N PRO A 173 3.27 15.83 1.18
CA PRO A 173 4.69 16.17 1.17
C PRO A 173 4.93 17.69 1.16
N LYS A 174 5.88 18.16 1.97
CA LYS A 174 6.30 19.57 2.06
C LYS A 174 7.28 19.93 0.94
N ILE A 175 6.83 19.79 -0.31
CA ILE A 175 7.60 20.14 -1.51
C ILE A 175 6.79 21.08 -2.40
N SER A 176 7.47 21.80 -3.31
CA SER A 176 6.78 22.71 -4.23
C SER A 176 5.88 21.95 -5.21
N PRO A 177 4.81 22.58 -5.75
CA PRO A 177 3.96 21.98 -6.78
C PRO A 177 4.75 21.49 -8.00
N ALA A 178 5.82 22.18 -8.40
CA ALA A 178 6.67 21.76 -9.50
C ALA A 178 7.44 20.46 -9.20
N GLN A 179 7.97 20.31 -7.99
CA GLN A 179 8.61 19.07 -7.54
C GLN A 179 7.59 17.95 -7.42
N LEU A 180 6.42 18.22 -6.83
CA LEU A 180 5.35 17.23 -6.69
C LEU A 180 4.82 16.75 -8.05
N GLN A 181 4.72 17.64 -9.04
CA GLN A 181 4.40 17.25 -10.40
C GLN A 181 5.41 16.22 -10.93
N HIS A 182 6.70 16.45 -10.72
CA HIS A 182 7.75 15.52 -11.14
C HIS A 182 7.71 14.19 -10.38
N VAL A 183 7.45 14.21 -9.06
CA VAL A 183 7.18 13.00 -8.25
C VAL A 183 6.08 12.17 -8.90
N LEU A 184 4.93 12.78 -9.18
CA LEU A 184 3.78 12.08 -9.76
C LEU A 184 4.04 11.60 -11.18
N GLN A 185 4.76 12.36 -12.00
CA GLN A 185 5.16 11.94 -13.35
C GLN A 185 6.07 10.71 -13.32
N ASN A 186 7.01 10.66 -12.38
CA ASN A 186 7.89 9.51 -12.22
C ASN A 186 7.10 8.28 -11.76
N SER A 187 6.18 8.45 -10.81
CA SER A 187 5.27 7.37 -10.42
C SER A 187 4.42 6.90 -11.61
N LEU A 188 3.92 7.81 -12.46
CA LEU A 188 3.16 7.43 -13.66
C LEU A 188 3.99 6.62 -14.66
N ALA A 189 5.27 6.92 -14.82
CA ALA A 189 6.18 6.17 -15.69
C ALA A 189 6.34 4.69 -15.26
N GLU A 190 6.03 4.37 -14.01
CA GLU A 190 6.02 3.00 -13.48
C GLU A 190 4.73 2.22 -13.82
N THR A 191 3.70 2.89 -14.34
CA THR A 191 2.42 2.28 -14.72
C THR A 191 2.63 1.15 -15.73
N GLY A 192 1.99 0.01 -15.48
CA GLY A 192 2.11 -1.21 -16.30
C GLY A 192 3.15 -2.21 -15.79
N LYS A 193 4.03 -1.82 -14.86
CA LYS A 193 4.91 -2.79 -14.19
C LYS A 193 4.11 -3.75 -13.32
N LYS A 194 4.56 -5.01 -13.29
CA LYS A 194 3.95 -6.04 -12.44
C LYS A 194 4.30 -5.78 -10.97
N TYR A 195 3.42 -6.22 -10.07
CA TYR A 195 3.69 -6.17 -8.64
C TYR A 195 4.90 -7.03 -8.28
N ASP A 196 5.84 -6.48 -7.50
CA ASP A 196 6.97 -7.26 -7.02
C ASP A 196 6.65 -8.04 -5.74
N LEU A 197 6.32 -9.32 -5.92
CA LEU A 197 6.14 -10.28 -4.82
C LEU A 197 7.43 -10.64 -4.08
N SER A 198 8.59 -10.17 -4.56
CA SER A 198 9.89 -10.41 -3.92
C SER A 198 10.25 -9.32 -2.93
N PHE A 199 9.58 -8.15 -3.00
CA PHE A 199 9.88 -6.94 -2.24
C PHE A 199 11.36 -6.53 -2.36
N SER A 200 11.85 -6.50 -3.60
CA SER A 200 13.24 -6.31 -3.97
C SER A 200 13.39 -5.10 -4.88
N MET A 201 14.01 -4.04 -4.37
CA MET A 201 14.27 -2.81 -5.14
C MET A 201 15.32 -2.97 -6.25
N ASP A 202 15.99 -4.13 -6.33
CA ASP A 202 16.99 -4.43 -7.36
C ASP A 202 16.37 -4.73 -8.74
N ASP A 203 15.13 -5.24 -8.79
CA ASP A 203 14.47 -5.63 -10.05
C ASP A 203 13.54 -4.53 -10.56
N LYS A 204 14.11 -3.57 -11.30
CA LYS A 204 13.37 -2.43 -11.87
C LYS A 204 12.33 -2.80 -12.95
N SER A 205 12.15 -4.08 -13.29
CA SER A 205 11.06 -4.53 -14.17
C SER A 205 9.73 -4.73 -13.44
N LYS A 206 9.76 -4.73 -12.10
CA LYS A 206 8.60 -4.81 -11.22
C LYS A 206 8.67 -3.68 -10.20
N ILE A 207 7.57 -3.43 -9.51
CA ILE A 207 7.55 -2.46 -8.42
C ILE A 207 6.48 -2.82 -7.41
N TYR A 208 6.75 -2.64 -6.13
CA TYR A 208 5.76 -2.80 -5.07
C TYR A 208 5.38 -1.44 -4.46
N CYS A 209 4.30 -1.40 -3.68
CA CYS A 209 3.66 -0.14 -3.27
C CYS A 209 4.61 0.84 -2.58
N THR A 210 5.47 0.38 -1.68
CA THR A 210 6.38 1.25 -0.93
C THR A 210 7.57 1.72 -1.76
N GLU A 211 8.09 0.87 -2.67
CA GLU A 211 9.13 1.25 -3.62
C GLU A 211 8.67 2.37 -4.54
N LEU A 212 7.41 2.33 -5.01
CA LEU A 212 6.81 3.40 -5.84
C LEU A 212 6.92 4.78 -5.17
N ILE A 213 6.70 4.85 -3.86
CA ILE A 213 6.78 6.11 -3.11
C ILE A 213 8.23 6.50 -2.85
N TYR A 214 9.06 5.53 -2.42
CA TYR A 214 10.48 5.74 -2.15
C TYR A 214 11.23 6.26 -3.38
N ASP A 215 11.07 5.62 -4.54
CA ASP A 215 11.76 5.99 -5.78
C ASP A 215 11.35 7.40 -6.25
N ALA A 216 10.10 7.80 -6.00
CA ALA A 216 9.59 9.11 -6.41
C ALA A 216 10.12 10.24 -5.51
N PHE A 217 10.25 10.03 -4.20
CA PHE A 217 10.69 11.05 -3.24
C PHE A 217 12.19 11.20 -3.09
N GLN A 218 12.97 10.12 -3.25
CA GLN A 218 14.43 10.18 -3.07
C GLN A 218 15.10 11.20 -4.01
N LEU A 219 14.50 11.46 -5.18
CA LEU A 219 14.96 12.45 -6.17
C LEU A 219 14.93 13.89 -5.63
N PHE A 220 14.14 14.14 -4.59
CA PHE A 220 13.98 15.44 -3.94
C PHE A 220 14.59 15.50 -2.54
N GLY A 221 15.44 14.54 -2.19
CA GLY A 221 16.14 14.51 -0.92
C GLY A 221 15.31 14.02 0.27
N ILE A 222 14.05 13.63 0.04
CA ILE A 222 13.23 12.97 1.07
C ILE A 222 13.62 11.49 1.07
N THR A 223 14.47 11.12 2.03
CA THR A 223 14.97 9.74 2.16
C THR A 223 14.25 9.01 3.28
N ILE A 224 13.81 7.79 3.01
CA ILE A 224 13.31 6.86 4.03
C ILE A 224 14.29 5.70 4.14
N ASN A 225 14.89 5.55 5.30
CA ASN A 225 16.01 4.65 5.56
C ASN A 225 15.64 3.48 6.48
N GLN A 226 14.56 3.59 7.26
CA GLN A 226 14.07 2.48 8.08
C GLN A 226 13.71 1.28 7.22
N ARG A 227 14.06 0.09 7.69
CA ARG A 227 13.78 -1.19 7.01
C ARG A 227 13.44 -2.23 8.07
N THR A 228 12.36 -2.96 7.88
CA THR A 228 12.06 -4.13 8.69
C THR A 228 12.85 -5.35 8.20
N PRO A 229 13.63 -6.04 9.07
CA PRO A 229 14.28 -7.29 8.72
C PRO A 229 13.25 -8.42 8.62
N ILE A 230 13.09 -8.99 7.43
CA ILE A 230 12.27 -10.17 7.18
C ILE A 230 13.19 -11.29 6.68
N PHE A 231 13.42 -12.27 7.56
CA PHE A 231 14.45 -13.30 7.37
C PHE A 231 15.84 -12.67 7.12
N PHE A 232 16.43 -12.89 5.95
CA PHE A 232 17.77 -12.41 5.58
C PHE A 232 17.75 -11.11 4.74
N ARG A 233 16.61 -10.42 4.68
CA ARG A 233 16.44 -9.22 3.84
C ARG A 233 15.90 -8.05 4.65
N ASN A 234 16.41 -6.86 4.36
CA ASN A 234 15.90 -5.61 4.88
C ASN A 234 14.91 -5.04 3.87
N ILE A 235 13.63 -5.08 4.22
CA ILE A 235 12.55 -4.68 3.31
C ILE A 235 12.00 -3.34 3.79
N LEU A 236 11.78 -2.41 2.86
CA LEU A 236 11.03 -1.19 3.17
C LEU A 236 9.53 -1.51 3.10
N LEU A 237 8.84 -1.47 4.25
CA LEU A 237 7.41 -1.68 4.36
C LEU A 237 6.66 -0.34 4.52
N PRO A 238 5.33 -0.29 4.27
CA PRO A 238 4.55 0.92 4.52
C PRO A 238 4.63 1.38 5.99
N LYS A 239 4.69 0.44 6.95
CA LYS A 239 4.94 0.74 8.37
C LYS A 239 6.23 1.55 8.57
N ASP A 240 7.33 1.12 7.96
CA ASP A 240 8.64 1.76 8.13
C ASP A 240 8.61 3.22 7.63
N MET A 241 7.90 3.49 6.55
CA MET A 241 7.69 4.86 6.07
C MET A 241 6.91 5.71 7.08
N VAL A 242 5.79 5.18 7.60
CA VAL A 242 4.95 5.92 8.55
C VAL A 242 5.72 6.21 9.84
N ASP A 243 6.42 5.21 10.38
CA ASP A 243 7.21 5.35 11.59
C ASP A 243 8.31 6.40 11.40
N GLU A 244 9.04 6.36 10.29
CA GLU A 244 10.09 7.35 10.02
C GLU A 244 9.53 8.77 9.82
N ILE A 245 8.38 8.92 9.13
CA ILE A 245 7.71 10.23 8.97
C ILE A 245 7.36 10.83 10.35
N ILE A 246 6.88 9.99 11.27
CA ILE A 246 6.47 10.40 12.61
C ILE A 246 7.68 10.67 13.50
N GLU A 247 8.70 9.80 13.49
CA GLU A 247 9.94 9.98 14.25
C GLU A 247 10.69 11.25 13.84
N LYS A 248 10.68 11.60 12.55
CA LYS A 248 11.21 12.86 12.03
C LYS A 248 10.31 14.07 12.32
N HIS A 249 9.33 13.94 13.21
CA HIS A 249 8.37 14.98 13.59
C HIS A 249 7.67 15.63 12.39
N MET A 250 7.40 14.84 11.34
CA MET A 250 6.75 15.32 10.13
C MET A 250 7.46 16.54 9.53
N THR A 251 8.80 16.59 9.60
CA THR A 251 9.58 17.70 9.02
C THR A 251 9.40 17.82 7.50
N GLU A 252 9.22 16.69 6.83
CA GLU A 252 9.08 16.58 5.37
C GLU A 252 7.62 16.42 4.90
N PHE A 253 6.66 16.24 5.82
CA PHE A 253 5.26 15.95 5.52
C PHE A 253 4.30 16.73 6.44
N ASN A 254 3.07 16.97 5.99
CA ASN A 254 1.96 17.42 6.83
C ASN A 254 0.98 16.25 7.00
N LEU A 255 0.55 15.98 8.23
CA LEU A 255 -0.63 15.14 8.45
C LEU A 255 -1.86 15.84 7.88
N LYS A 256 -2.58 15.16 6.98
CA LYS A 256 -3.84 15.67 6.42
C LYS A 256 -5.06 15.00 7.03
N LEU A 257 -4.98 13.69 7.26
CA LEU A 257 -6.12 12.88 7.66
C LEU A 257 -5.65 11.56 8.27
N CYS A 258 -6.33 11.08 9.31
CA CYS A 258 -6.19 9.69 9.76
C CYS A 258 -7.54 9.12 10.18
N LEU A 259 -8.24 8.47 9.26
CA LEU A 259 -9.54 7.88 9.54
C LEU A 259 -9.41 6.47 10.10
N VAL A 260 -10.13 6.22 11.19
CA VAL A 260 -10.36 4.90 11.77
C VAL A 260 -11.85 4.73 12.03
N LYS A 261 -12.40 3.54 11.74
CA LYS A 261 -13.78 3.22 12.12
C LYS A 261 -13.81 2.33 13.35
N ASN A 262 -14.46 2.79 14.41
CA ASN A 262 -14.66 2.04 15.66
C ASN A 262 -16.14 2.08 16.04
N ASN A 263 -16.75 0.92 16.30
CA ASN A 263 -18.17 0.81 16.70
C ASN A 263 -19.12 1.58 15.76
N ASN A 264 -18.89 1.48 14.44
CA ASN A 264 -19.62 2.21 13.39
C ASN A 264 -19.48 3.74 13.41
N GLN A 265 -18.63 4.30 14.26
CA GLN A 265 -18.27 5.72 14.22
C GLN A 265 -16.92 5.91 13.53
N ILE A 266 -16.86 6.92 12.67
CA ILE A 266 -15.62 7.35 12.03
C ILE A 266 -14.96 8.37 12.95
N GLN A 267 -13.67 8.17 13.19
CA GLN A 267 -12.82 9.09 13.95
C GLN A 267 -11.68 9.53 13.06
N ASP A 268 -11.46 10.84 12.98
CA ASP A 268 -10.26 11.42 12.40
C ASP A 268 -9.26 11.69 13.53
N LEU A 269 -8.17 10.93 13.56
CA LEU A 269 -7.20 10.95 14.64
C LEU A 269 -6.21 12.09 14.50
N ASP A 270 -5.91 12.75 15.61
CA ASP A 270 -4.88 13.78 15.66
C ASP A 270 -3.46 13.18 15.75
N TYR A 271 -2.45 14.05 15.68
CA TYR A 271 -1.04 13.65 15.74
C TYR A 271 -0.67 12.89 17.04
N THR A 272 -1.25 13.27 18.19
CA THR A 272 -0.98 12.65 19.49
C THR A 272 -1.57 11.25 19.56
N GLU A 273 -2.76 11.08 18.99
CA GLU A 273 -3.42 9.79 18.86
C GLU A 273 -2.65 8.87 17.89
N ILE A 274 -2.18 9.40 16.75
CA ILE A 274 -1.35 8.64 15.80
C ILE A 274 -0.03 8.22 16.43
N LEU A 275 0.65 9.11 17.18
CA LEU A 275 1.84 8.76 17.95
C LEU A 275 1.57 7.59 18.90
N SER A 276 0.42 7.62 19.58
CA SER A 276 0.00 6.55 20.49
C SER A 276 -0.30 5.24 19.74
N LEU A 277 -0.79 5.31 18.50
CA LEU A 277 -1.06 4.15 17.65
C LEU A 277 0.25 3.51 17.17
N VAL A 278 1.21 4.32 16.74
CA VAL A 278 2.53 3.88 16.26
C VAL A 278 3.40 3.34 17.39
N ALA A 279 3.38 3.98 18.56
CA ALA A 279 4.07 3.49 19.75
C ALA A 279 3.44 2.21 20.34
N GLY A 280 2.33 1.71 19.78
CA GLY A 280 1.60 0.55 20.31
C GLY A 280 0.90 0.80 21.65
N ILE A 281 0.74 2.07 22.03
CA ILE A 281 0.17 2.50 23.32
C ILE A 281 -1.37 2.49 23.28
N LEU A 282 -1.98 2.76 22.12
CA LEU A 282 -3.45 2.77 21.97
C LEU A 282 -4.12 1.39 22.08
N LEU A 283 -3.38 0.28 21.93
CA LEU A 283 -3.92 -1.07 22.16
C LEU A 283 -4.02 -1.45 23.65
N LYS A 284 -3.57 -0.59 24.59
CA LYS A 284 -3.74 -0.80 26.04
C LYS A 284 -4.90 -0.02 26.67
N LYS A 285 -5.53 0.91 25.95
CA LYS A 285 -6.64 1.74 26.48
C LYS A 285 -8.04 1.20 26.23
N THR A 286 -8.16 0.06 25.56
CA THR A 286 -9.43 -0.66 25.36
C THR A 286 -9.38 -2.08 25.95
N ASN A 287 -8.88 -2.20 27.18
CA ASN A 287 -9.14 -3.34 28.05
C ASN A 287 -10.20 -2.95 29.07
#